data_AF-A0A7Y4Q9S6-F1
#
_entry.id   AF-A0A7Y4Q9S6-F1
#
_cell.length_a   1.000
_cell.length_b   1.000
_cell.length_c   1.000
_cell.angle_alpha   90.00
_cell.angle_beta   90.00
_cell.angle_gamma   90.00
#
_symmetry.space_group_name_H-M   'P 1'
#
loop_
_entity.id
_entity.type
_entity.pdbx_description
1 polymer ?
#
loop_
_entity_poly.entity_id
_entity_poly.type
_entity_poly.pdbx_seq_one_letter_code
_entity_poly.pdbx_strand_id
1 'polypeptide(L)' 'MEKSTGTIKKEHKLIRDKVLRGLRLSYKRLVKKRALENGDLVLMVNGKIKNVKARRIKI' A
#
# COMPACT_ATOMS: atom_id res chain seq x y z
N MET A 1 30.42 2.89 26.01
CA MET A 1 29.01 3.34 25.89
C MET A 1 28.63 3.38 24.42
N GLU A 2 27.53 2.71 24.11
CA GLU A 2 27.13 2.24 22.78
C GLU A 2 26.86 3.36 21.77
N LYS A 3 27.42 3.25 20.57
CA LYS A 3 26.95 3.94 19.36
C LYS A 3 26.69 2.91 18.28
N SER A 4 25.51 2.30 18.27
CA SER A 4 25.07 1.47 17.15
C SER A 4 23.65 1.83 16.69
N THR A 5 23.39 3.11 16.51
CA THR A 5 22.18 3.61 15.84
C THR A 5 22.59 4.25 14.52
N GLY A 6 22.69 3.47 13.43
CA GLY A 6 23.20 4.06 12.18
C GLY A 6 23.10 3.29 10.87
N THR A 7 22.73 2.00 10.85
CA THR A 7 22.65 1.27 9.58
C THR A 7 21.53 0.26 9.62
N ILE A 8 20.34 0.65 9.14
CA ILE A 8 19.47 -0.32 8.48
C ILE A 8 20.34 -0.91 7.36
N LYS A 9 20.85 -2.13 7.55
CA LYS A 9 21.74 -2.82 6.60
C LYS A 9 21.09 -2.71 5.22
N LYS A 10 21.86 -2.37 4.18
CA LYS A 10 21.36 -2.11 2.81
C LYS A 10 20.37 -3.20 2.34
N GLU A 11 20.60 -4.44 2.76
CA GLU A 11 19.72 -5.60 2.56
C GLU A 11 18.30 -5.40 3.10
N HIS A 12 18.14 -4.89 4.33
CA HIS A 12 16.83 -4.61 4.92
C HIS A 12 16.08 -3.54 4.12
N LYS A 13 16.79 -2.53 3.61
CA LYS A 13 16.21 -1.51 2.73
C LYS A 13 15.72 -2.15 1.42
N LEU A 14 16.54 -3.00 0.79
CA LEU A 14 16.16 -3.71 -0.44
C LEU A 14 14.92 -4.61 -0.24
N ILE A 15 14.87 -5.35 0.87
CA ILE A 15 13.71 -6.20 1.19
C ILE A 15 12.47 -5.34 1.40
N ARG A 16 12.57 -4.28 2.20
CA ARG A 16 11.46 -3.33 2.42
C ARG A 16 10.95 -2.76 1.11
N ASP A 17 11.84 -2.32 0.22
CA ASP A 17 11.47 -1.72 -1.05
C ASP A 17 10.77 -2.73 -1.98
N LYS A 18 11.20 -4.00 -1.98
CA LYS A 18 10.52 -5.09 -2.70
C LYS A 18 9.12 -5.35 -2.14
N VAL A 19 8.96 -5.42 -0.82
CA VAL A 19 7.66 -5.62 -0.15
C VAL A 19 6.71 -4.47 -0.47
N LEU A 20 7.17 -3.22 -0.32
CA LEU A 20 6.36 -2.04 -0.65
C LEU A 20 5.94 -2.01 -2.12
N ARG A 21 6.83 -2.43 -3.04
CA ARG A 21 6.51 -2.54 -4.47
C ARG A 21 5.42 -3.60 -4.71
N GLY A 22 5.52 -4.76 -4.06
CA GLY A 22 4.51 -5.80 -4.12
C GLY A 22 3.15 -5.32 -3.61
N LEU A 23 3.12 -4.69 -2.43
CA LEU A 23 1.91 -4.10 -1.86
C LEU A 23 1.28 -3.06 -2.79
N ARG A 24 2.09 -2.18 -3.40
CA ARG A 24 1.61 -1.18 -4.36
C ARG A 24 1.01 -1.84 -5.61
N LEU A 25 1.62 -2.89 -6.13
CA LEU A 25 1.10 -3.63 -7.28
C LEU A 25 -0.22 -4.34 -6.95
N SER A 26 -0.29 -4.99 -5.79
CA SER A 26 -1.51 -5.65 -5.31
C SER A 26 -2.66 -4.64 -5.14
N TYR A 27 -2.39 -3.48 -4.53
CA TYR A 27 -3.38 -2.41 -4.40
C TYR A 27 -3.88 -1.92 -5.76
N LYS A 28 -2.97 -1.65 -6.71
CA LYS A 28 -3.35 -1.23 -8.07
C LYS A 28 -4.23 -2.26 -8.77
N ARG A 29 -3.89 -3.55 -8.67
CA ARG A 29 -4.68 -4.64 -9.27
C ARG A 29 -6.07 -4.75 -8.63
N LEU A 30 -6.15 -4.64 -7.31
CA LEU A 30 -7.42 -4.67 -6.58
C LEU A 30 -8.34 -3.53 -7.02
N VAL A 31 -7.83 -2.29 -7.05
CA VAL A 31 -8.61 -1.11 -7.49
C VAL A 31 -9.09 -1.28 -8.93
N LYS A 32 -8.21 -1.68 -9.86
CA LYS A 32 -8.59 -1.92 -11.26
C LYS A 32 -9.69 -2.98 -11.39
N LYS A 33 -9.52 -4.14 -10.74
CA LYS A 33 -10.50 -5.23 -10.81
C LYS A 33 -11.87 -4.79 -10.27
N ARG A 34 -11.90 -4.19 -9.08
CA ARG A 34 -13.14 -3.70 -8.47
C ARG A 34 -13.78 -2.57 -9.26
N ALA A 35 -13.01 -1.70 -9.91
CA ALA A 35 -13.54 -0.64 -10.75
C ALA A 35 -14.29 -1.19 -11.96
N LEU A 36 -13.75 -2.23 -12.62
CA LEU A 36 -14.42 -2.92 -13.74
C LEU A 36 -15.75 -3.55 -13.29
N GLU A 37 -15.80 -4.08 -12.08
CA GLU A 37 -17.00 -4.69 -11.48
C GLU A 37 -17.99 -3.65 -10.90
N ASN A 38 -17.73 -2.34 -11.04
CA ASN A 38 -18.46 -1.27 -10.35
C ASN A 38 -18.56 -1.46 -8.81
N GLY A 39 -17.61 -2.20 -8.24
CA GLY A 39 -17.55 -2.55 -6.83
C GLY A 39 -17.05 -1.43 -5.93
N ASP A 40 -17.29 -1.62 -4.64
CA ASP A 40 -16.80 -0.75 -3.57
C ASP A 40 -15.51 -1.30 -2.95
N LEU A 41 -14.75 -0.39 -2.35
CA LEU A 41 -13.59 -0.69 -1.53
C LEU A 41 -13.78 -0.09 -0.14
N VAL A 42 -13.47 -0.90 0.87
CA VAL A 42 -13.43 -0.48 2.26
C VAL A 42 -12.03 0.08 2.53
N LEU A 43 -11.94 1.37 2.82
CA LEU A 43 -10.67 2.07 3.04
C LEU A 43 -10.71 2.84 4.36
N MET A 44 -9.57 2.92 5.03
CA MET A 44 -9.38 3.86 6.13
C MET A 44 -8.95 5.21 5.59
N VAL A 45 -9.76 6.25 5.84
CA VAL A 45 -9.52 7.64 5.41
C VAL A 45 -9.68 8.54 6.62
N ASN A 46 -8.61 9.25 7.01
CA ASN A 46 -8.57 10.13 8.17
C ASN A 46 -9.06 9.43 9.47
N GLY A 47 -8.57 8.22 9.71
CA GLY A 47 -8.91 7.42 10.89
C GLY A 47 -10.32 6.80 10.88
N LYS A 48 -11.12 6.99 9.82
CA LYS A 48 -12.46 6.42 9.69
C LYS A 48 -12.51 5.39 8.57
N ILE A 49 -13.25 4.31 8.79
CA ILE A 49 -13.55 3.31 7.76
C ILE A 49 -14.64 3.88 6.85
N LYS A 50 -14.40 3.87 5.53
CA LYS A 50 -15.35 4.36 4.52
C LYS A 50 -15.43 3.38 3.35
N ASN A 51 -16.63 3.25 2.79
CA ASN A 51 -16.84 2.56 1.52
C ASN A 51 -16.71 3.57 0.38
N VAL A 52 -15.82 3.29 -0.56
CA VAL A 52 -15.54 4.16 -1.71
C VAL A 52 -15.71 3.37 -3.00
N LYS A 53 -16.46 3.90 -3.96
CA LYS A 53 -16.57 3.33 -5.31
C LYS A 53 -15.18 3.21 -5.92
N ALA A 54 -14.77 1.99 -6.29
CA ALA A 54 -13.41 1.74 -6.77
C ALA A 54 -13.04 2.59 -8.01
N ARG A 55 -14.01 2.86 -8.89
CA ARG A 55 -13.85 3.72 -10.08
C ARG A 55 -13.49 5.19 -9.78
N ARG A 56 -13.67 5.66 -8.54
CA ARG A 56 -13.33 7.03 -8.12
C ARG A 56 -11.89 7.18 -7.62
N ILE A 57 -11.18 6.07 -7.42
CA ILE A 57 -9.80 6.07 -6.91
C ILE A 57 -8.83 6.28 -8.09
N LYS A 58 -8.00 7.33 -8.00
CA LYS A 58 -6.91 7.59 -8.96
C LYS A 58 -5.64 6.85 -8.50
N ILE A 59 -5.04 6.03 -9.36
CA ILE A 59 -3.89 5.13 -9.07
C ILE A 59 -2.83 5.11 -10.16
#